data_AF-A0A9E5M3D8-F1
#
_entry.id   AF-A0A9E5M3D8-F1
#
_cell.length_a   1.000
_cell.length_b   1.000
_cell.length_c   1.000
_cell.angle_alpha   90.00
_cell.angle_beta   90.00
_cell.angle_gamma   90.00
#
_symmetry.space_group_name_H-M   'P 1'
#
loop_
_entity.id
_entity.type
_entity.pdbx_description
1 polymer ?
#
loop_
_entity_poly.entity_id
_entity_poly.type
_entity_poly.pdbx_seq_one_letter_code
_entity_poly.pdbx_strand_id
1 'polypeptide(L)' 'ETVDTIERMCIEAALELTHNNRASAAEMLGLSRQSLYVKLRRFGILSDADVDSELP' A
#
# COMPACT_ATOMS: atom_id res chain seq x y z
N GLU A 1 13.74 2.22 -12.05
CA GLU A 1 13.18 0.94 -12.54
C GLU A 1 13.27 -0.18 -11.51
N THR A 2 14.41 -0.51 -10.90
CA THR A 2 14.49 -1.58 -9.86
C THR A 2 13.79 -1.25 -8.55
N VAL A 3 13.85 0.01 -8.12
CA VAL A 3 13.25 0.46 -6.85
C VAL A 3 11.73 0.32 -6.87
N ASP A 4 11.08 0.72 -7.97
CA ASP A 4 9.63 0.57 -8.15
C ASP A 4 9.18 -0.90 -8.07
N THR A 5 9.97 -1.84 -8.63
CA THR A 5 9.66 -3.27 -8.54
C THR A 5 9.79 -3.80 -7.11
N ILE A 6 10.85 -3.41 -6.40
CA ILE A 6 11.05 -3.80 -5.00
C ILE A 6 9.93 -3.22 -4.13
N GLU A 7 9.58 -1.95 -4.32
CA GLU A 7 8.50 -1.32 -3.56
C GLU A 7 7.16 -2.00 -3.79
N ARG A 8 6.83 -2.34 -5.04
CA ARG A 8 5.63 -3.10 -5.37
C ARG A 8 5.61 -4.45 -4.64
N MET A 9 6.71 -5.21 -4.71
CA MET A 9 6.82 -6.51 -4.04
C MET A 9 6.72 -6.41 -2.51
N CYS A 10 7.34 -5.38 -1.91
CA CYS A 10 7.23 -5.14 -0.48
C CYS A 10 5.78 -4.81 -0.08
N ILE A 11 5.07 -4.03 -0.90
CA ILE A 11 3.67 -3.68 -0.64
C ILE A 11 2.76 -4.91 -0.76
N GLU A 12 2.92 -5.71 -1.81
CA GLU A 12 2.16 -6.96 -1.99
C GLU A 12 2.41 -7.92 -0.81
N ALA A 13 3.68 -8.15 -0.44
CA ALA A 13 4.02 -9.00 0.69
C ALA A 13 3.47 -8.47 2.02
N ALA A 14 3.51 -7.16 2.24
CA ALA A 14 2.98 -6.56 3.45
C ALA A 14 1.45 -6.70 3.52
N LEU A 15 0.74 -6.54 2.41
CA LEU A 15 -0.70 -6.75 2.33
C LEU A 15 -1.05 -8.23 2.56
N GLU A 16 -0.32 -9.16 1.97
CA GLU A 16 -0.56 -10.59 2.21
C GLU A 16 -0.35 -10.97 3.68
N LEU A 17 0.75 -10.52 4.29
CA LEU A 17 1.07 -10.79 5.70
C LEU A 17 0.08 -10.15 6.68
N THR A 18 -0.52 -9.03 6.29
CA THR A 18 -1.50 -8.31 7.11
C THR A 18 -2.94 -8.66 6.74
N HIS A 19 -3.15 -9.65 5.87
CA HIS A 19 -4.46 -10.08 5.38
C HIS A 19 -5.29 -8.93 4.78
N ASN A 20 -4.67 -8.16 3.88
CA ASN A 20 -5.24 -6.98 3.22
C ASN A 20 -5.53 -5.79 4.16
N ASN A 21 -4.97 -5.79 5.38
CA ASN A 21 -5.08 -4.66 6.29
C ASN A 21 -4.05 -3.57 5.92
N ARG A 22 -4.52 -2.55 5.20
CA ARG A 22 -3.70 -1.46 4.66
C ARG A 22 -3.04 -0.62 5.74
N ALA A 23 -3.73 -0.36 6.85
CA ALA A 23 -3.17 0.37 7.98
C ALA A 23 -1.99 -0.38 8.59
N SER A 24 -2.15 -1.68 8.83
CA SER A 24 -1.07 -2.53 9.33
C SER A 24 0.06 -2.71 8.31
N ALA A 25 -0.25 -2.84 7.02
CA ALA A 25 0.78 -2.91 5.97
C ALA A 25 1.60 -1.62 5.90
N ALA A 26 0.96 -0.44 6.03
CA ALA A 26 1.64 0.85 6.08
C ALA A 26 2.59 0.93 7.28
N GLU A 27 2.10 0.56 8.47
CA GLU A 27 2.92 0.52 9.69
C GLU A 27 4.10 -0.44 9.55
N MET A 28 3.86 -1.61 8.97
CA MET A 28 4.89 -2.64 8.80
C MET A 28 5.95 -2.26 7.76
N LEU A 29 5.57 -1.48 6.75
CA LEU A 29 6.47 -0.89 5.77
C LEU A 29 7.16 0.40 6.27
N GLY A 30 6.80 0.89 7.46
CA GLY A 30 7.30 2.16 7.99
C GLY A 30 6.86 3.37 7.17
N LEU A 31 5.76 3.25 6.43
CA LEU A 31 5.20 4.29 5.60
C LEU A 31 4.04 4.98 6.32
N SER A 32 3.86 6.27 6.05
CA SER A 32 2.61 6.92 6.41
C SER A 32 1.48 6.32 5.57
N ARG A 33 0.26 6.29 6.12
CA ARG A 33 -0.94 5.81 5.39
C ARG A 33 -1.08 6.52 4.04
N GLN A 34 -0.91 7.84 4.01
CA GLN A 34 -0.95 8.63 2.77
C GLN A 34 0.10 8.18 1.75
N SER A 35 1.35 7.96 2.16
CA SER A 35 2.41 7.49 1.26
C SER A 35 2.13 6.09 0.72
N LEU A 36 1.59 5.19 1.55
CA LEU A 36 1.19 3.85 1.11
C LEU A 36 0.11 3.95 0.03
N TYR A 37 -0.92 4.78 0.24
CA TYR A 37 -2.01 4.97 -0.73
C TYR A 37 -1.52 5.52 -2.07
N VAL A 38 -0.63 6.52 -2.04
CA VAL A 38 -0.04 7.06 -3.27
C VAL A 38 0.72 5.98 -4.04
N LYS A 39 1.49 5.13 -3.34
CA LYS A 39 2.20 4.01 -3.96
C LYS A 39 1.25 2.95 -4.52
N LEU A 40 0.22 2.57 -3.77
CA LEU A 40 -0.80 1.61 -4.20
C LEU A 40 -1.53 2.08 -5.46
N ARG A 41 -1.89 3.36 -5.54
CA ARG A 41 -2.52 3.96 -6.72
C ARG A 41 -1.55 4.03 -7.91
N ARG A 42 -0.28 4.36 -7.65
CA ARG A 42 0.77 4.41 -8.68
C ARG A 42 1.07 3.04 -9.28
N PHE A 43 1.03 1.98 -8.47
CA PHE A 43 1.25 0.61 -8.92
C PHE A 43 -0.04 -0.08 -9.40
N GLY A 44 -1.21 0.57 -9.30
CA GLY A 44 -2.50 0.02 -9.72
C GLY A 44 -3.02 -1.12 -8.82
N ILE A 45 -2.55 -1.21 -7.58
CA ILE A 45 -2.93 -2.24 -6.61
C ILE A 45 -4.25 -1.89 -5.91
N LEU A 46 -4.56 -0.58 -5.76
CA LEU A 46 -5.85 -0.12 -5.25
C LEU A 46 -6.65 0.61 -6.31
N SER A 47 -7.96 0.38 -6.27
CA SER A 47 -8.92 1.17 -7.02
C SER A 47 -9.25 2.46 -6.26
N ASP A 48 -9.59 3.52 -6.99
CA ASP A 48 -9.86 4.86 -6.41
C ASP A 48 -10.94 4.84 -5.32
N ALA A 49 -11.86 3.87 -5.41
CA ALA A 49 -12.97 3.69 -4.48
C ALA A 49 -12.55 3.15 -3.10
N ASP A 50 -11.41 2.47 -2.99
CA ASP A 50 -10.93 1.89 -1.73
C ASP A 50 -10.23 2.94 -0.83
N VAL A 51 -9.71 4.01 -1.43
CA VAL A 51 -8.90 5.03 -0.74
C VAL A 51 -9.76 6.05 0.01
N ASP A 52 -10.92 6.36 -0.56
CA ASP A 52 -11.86 7.35 -0.01
C ASP A 52 -12.58 6.82 1.25
N SER A 53 -12.77 5.50 1.36
CA SER A 53 -13.49 4.88 2.50
C SER A 53 -12.66 4.76 3.79
N GLU A 54 -11.33 4.87 3.72
CA GLU A 54 -10.43 4.70 4.89
C GLU A 54 -9.81 6.02 5.40
N LEU A 55 -10.05 7.15 4.72
CA LEU A 55 -9.65 8.47 5.19
C LEU A 55 -10.88 9.19 5.79
N PRO A 56 -10.92 9.44 7.12
CA PRO A 56 -11.94 10.31 7.71
C PRO A 56 -11.73 11.79 7.36
#